data_AF-A0A1G3UID9-F1
#
_entry.id   AF-A0A1G3UID9-F1
#
_cell.length_a   1.000
_cell.length_b   1.000
_cell.length_c   1.000
_cell.angle_alpha   90.00
_cell.angle_beta   90.00
_cell.angle_gamma   90.00
#
_symmetry.space_group_name_H-M   'P 1'
#
loop_
_entity.id
_entity.type
_entity.pdbx_description
1 polymer ?
#
loop_
_entity_poly.entity_id
_entity_poly.type
_entity_poly.pdbx_seq_one_letter_code
_entity_poly.pdbx_strand_id
1 'polypeptide(L)'
;MSYLPNTLNSYWLWREVSSKLGVSNPAYKYWKSTPNLKLNNKYLFIQKNTLPQKHQHVEKILTDLSGHLPIKYASDRLHVSEHIFSFDRMKLYKEFEYKFVEDVKFVNIKKFFLEFGIKVDKNSIIQLGKIKDLEITPNSTFYNLKNDYGLVVYGS
;
A
#
# COMPACT_ATOMS: atom_id res chain seq x y z
N MET A 1 15.39 -1.78 2.88
CA MET A 1 14.26 -1.06 2.25
C MET A 1 13.28 -2.07 1.72
N SER A 2 11.99 -1.87 2.02
CA SER A 2 10.93 -2.86 1.85
C SER A 2 10.54 -3.07 0.39
N TYR A 3 10.34 -4.34 0.05
CA TYR A 3 9.51 -4.79 -1.05
C TYR A 3 8.18 -4.00 -1.07
N LEU A 4 7.69 -3.55 -2.24
CA LEU A 4 6.47 -2.71 -2.35
C LEU A 4 5.30 -3.21 -1.46
N PRO A 5 4.95 -4.51 -1.46
CA PRO A 5 3.91 -5.06 -0.59
C PRO A 5 4.14 -4.92 0.92
N ASN A 6 5.39 -4.75 1.36
CA ASN A 6 5.79 -4.74 2.75
C ASN A 6 6.00 -3.32 3.32
N THR A 7 5.73 -2.27 2.55
CA THR A 7 6.01 -0.88 2.94
C THR A 7 5.35 -0.47 4.26
N LEU A 8 4.15 -0.97 4.57
CA LEU A 8 3.41 -0.60 5.78
C LEU A 8 3.42 -1.64 6.91
N ASN A 9 4.19 -2.74 6.78
CA ASN A 9 4.19 -3.80 7.79
C ASN A 9 4.59 -3.31 9.20
N SER A 10 5.47 -2.31 9.25
CA SER A 10 5.98 -1.73 10.51
C SER A 10 5.39 -0.35 10.81
N TYR A 11 4.23 -0.03 10.25
CA TYR A 11 3.63 1.30 10.38
C TYR A 11 2.14 1.27 10.78
N TRP A 12 1.73 2.27 11.54
CA TRP A 12 0.33 2.61 11.84
C TRP A 12 -0.11 3.84 11.04
N LEU A 13 -1.38 3.91 10.64
CA LEU A 13 -1.93 5.12 10.04
C LEU A 13 -2.03 6.24 11.08
N TRP A 14 -1.37 7.37 10.86
CA TRP A 14 -1.38 8.49 11.81
C TRP A 14 -2.79 9.01 12.09
N ARG A 15 -3.65 9.04 11.08
CA ARG A 15 -5.03 9.52 11.23
C ARG A 15 -5.85 8.68 12.21
N GLU A 16 -5.66 7.37 12.19
CA GLU A 16 -6.29 6.46 13.15
C GLU A 16 -5.71 6.70 14.55
N VAL A 17 -4.38 6.79 14.64
CA VAL A 17 -3.69 7.06 15.92
C VAL A 17 -4.16 8.36 16.56
N SER A 18 -4.23 9.45 15.80
CA SER A 18 -4.63 10.76 16.32
C SER A 18 -6.09 10.77 16.75
N SER A 19 -6.96 10.12 15.98
CA SER A 19 -8.39 9.91 16.29
C SER A 19 -8.56 9.16 17.61
N LYS A 20 -7.88 8.02 17.80
CA LYS A 20 -7.96 7.21 19.03
C LYS A 20 -7.38 7.91 20.25
N LEU A 21 -6.37 8.75 20.07
CA LEU A 21 -5.73 9.49 21.17
C LEU A 21 -6.39 10.84 21.46
N GLY A 22 -7.30 11.32 20.62
CA GLY A 22 -7.89 12.65 20.74
C GLY A 22 -6.85 13.78 20.61
N VAL A 23 -5.77 13.57 19.84
CA VAL A 23 -4.70 14.57 19.66
C VAL A 23 -4.81 15.28 18.33
N SER A 24 -4.28 16.51 18.28
CA SER A 24 -4.27 17.30 17.05
C SER A 24 -3.37 16.67 15.98
N ASN A 25 -3.69 16.93 14.70
CA ASN A 25 -2.92 16.39 13.58
C ASN A 25 -1.40 16.66 13.63
N PRO A 26 -0.88 17.81 14.08
CA PRO A 26 0.57 18.02 14.17
C PRO A 26 1.24 17.33 15.38
N ALA A 27 0.50 16.66 16.28
CA ALA A 27 1.04 16.13 17.53
C ALA A 27 2.24 15.17 17.34
N TYR A 28 2.22 14.35 16.29
CA TYR A 28 3.33 13.43 15.97
C TYR A 28 4.68 14.15 15.79
N LYS A 29 4.69 15.43 15.37
CA LYS A 29 5.92 16.20 15.15
C LYS A 29 6.73 16.41 16.43
N TYR A 30 6.07 16.32 17.59
CA TYR A 30 6.71 16.48 18.90
C TYR A 30 7.27 15.17 19.45
N TRP A 31 6.98 14.03 18.81
CA TRP A 31 7.45 12.72 19.25
C TRP A 31 8.79 12.37 18.60
N LYS A 32 9.88 12.89 19.19
CA LYS A 32 11.24 12.76 18.66
C LYS A 32 11.70 11.32 18.42
N SER A 33 11.20 10.37 19.20
CA SER A 33 11.53 8.95 19.12
C SER A 33 10.58 8.14 18.24
N THR A 34 9.65 8.78 17.53
CA THR A 34 8.64 8.12 16.69
C THR A 34 8.87 8.50 15.21
N PRO A 35 9.65 7.70 14.46
CA PRO A 35 9.82 7.92 13.03
C PRO A 35 8.48 7.88 12.30
N ASN A 36 8.36 8.73 11.28
CA ASN A 36 7.17 8.79 10.44
C ASN A 36 7.53 8.53 8.96
N LEU A 37 6.55 8.04 8.22
CA LEU A 37 6.61 7.79 6.79
C LEU A 37 5.48 8.56 6.13
N LYS A 38 5.80 9.36 5.12
CA LYS A 38 4.82 10.09 4.33
C LYS A 38 4.75 9.51 2.92
N LEU A 39 3.58 9.02 2.53
CA LEU A 39 3.32 8.48 1.18
C LEU A 39 2.45 9.45 0.37
N ASN A 40 2.85 9.71 -0.88
CA ASN A 40 2.16 10.61 -1.81
C ASN A 40 1.84 12.00 -1.26
N ASN A 41 2.66 12.50 -0.33
CA ASN A 41 2.40 13.75 0.40
C ASN A 41 1.03 13.85 1.11
N LYS A 42 0.26 12.77 1.17
CA LYS A 42 -1.13 12.72 1.65
C LYS A 42 -1.27 11.82 2.87
N TYR A 43 -0.68 10.63 2.83
CA TYR A 43 -0.83 9.63 3.87
C TYR A 43 0.35 9.70 4.82
N LEU A 44 0.07 9.91 6.10
CA LEU A 44 1.08 9.93 7.14
C LEU A 44 0.96 8.66 7.98
N PHE A 45 2.11 8.07 8.24
CA PHE A 45 2.24 6.87 9.04
C PHE A 45 3.30 7.06 10.11
N ILE A 46 3.16 6.34 11.21
CA ILE A 46 4.13 6.34 12.31
C ILE A 46 4.61 4.91 12.56
N GLN A 47 5.86 4.74 12.96
CA GLN A 47 6.45 3.43 13.14
C GLN A 47 5.83 2.71 14.37
N LYS A 48 5.50 1.42 14.22
CA LYS A 48 4.98 0.58 15.31
C LYS A 48 5.98 0.49 16.47
N ASN A 49 5.50 0.30 17.69
CA ASN A 49 6.30 0.16 18.91
C ASN A 49 7.20 1.38 19.23
N THR A 50 6.93 2.53 18.62
CA THR A 50 7.69 3.77 18.86
C THR A 50 6.84 4.89 19.45
N LEU A 51 5.57 4.60 19.78
CA LEU A 51 4.72 5.58 20.46
C LEU A 51 5.26 5.94 21.85
N PRO A 52 5.06 7.19 22.31
CA PRO A 52 5.36 7.56 23.69
C PRO A 52 4.68 6.60 24.68
N GLN A 53 5.35 6.30 25.80
CA GLN A 53 4.88 5.30 26.77
C GLN A 53 3.42 5.48 27.20
N LYS A 54 2.99 6.73 27.44
CA LYS A 54 1.60 7.08 27.78
C LYS A 54 0.56 6.69 26.72
N HIS A 55 0.97 6.48 25.47
CA HIS A 55 0.12 6.19 24.32
C HIS A 55 0.24 4.74 23.82
N GLN A 56 1.16 3.93 24.36
CA GLN A 56 1.35 2.54 23.90
C GLN A 56 0.09 1.67 24.03
N HIS A 57 -0.81 2.02 24.95
CA HIS A 57 -2.08 1.31 25.14
C HIS A 57 -2.95 1.27 23.88
N VAL A 58 -2.85 2.28 22.98
CA VAL A 58 -3.66 2.28 21.75
C VAL A 58 -3.14 1.31 20.70
N GLU A 59 -1.86 0.90 20.73
CA GLU A 59 -1.30 0.04 19.67
C GLU A 59 -2.05 -1.28 19.50
N LYS A 60 -2.64 -1.80 20.58
CA LYS A 60 -3.42 -3.05 20.57
C LYS A 60 -4.75 -2.95 19.82
N ILE A 61 -5.25 -1.75 19.59
CA ILE A 61 -6.55 -1.49 18.94
C ILE A 61 -6.40 -0.82 17.58
N LEU A 62 -5.16 -0.56 17.13
CA LEU A 62 -4.89 0.01 15.81
C LEU A 62 -5.00 -1.07 14.74
N THR A 63 -5.39 -0.65 13.54
CA THR A 63 -5.60 -1.56 12.44
C THR A 63 -4.28 -1.97 11.81
N ASP A 64 -4.03 -3.29 11.71
CA ASP A 64 -2.87 -3.79 10.97
C ASP A 64 -3.01 -3.57 9.46
N LEU A 65 -2.01 -2.88 8.91
CA LEU A 65 -1.86 -2.53 7.50
C LEU A 65 -0.77 -3.36 6.81
N SER A 66 -0.31 -4.44 7.44
CA SER A 66 0.64 -5.36 6.80
C SER A 66 0.08 -5.87 5.47
N GLY A 67 0.88 -5.77 4.42
CA GLY A 67 0.47 -6.13 3.05
C GLY A 67 -0.43 -5.13 2.33
N HIS A 68 -0.93 -4.11 3.03
CA HIS A 68 -1.88 -3.14 2.52
C HIS A 68 -1.19 -1.83 2.12
N LEU A 69 -1.69 -1.16 1.08
CA LEU A 69 -1.27 0.16 0.65
C LEU A 69 -2.48 1.06 0.37
N PRO A 70 -2.41 2.38 0.61
CA PRO A 70 -3.45 3.31 0.17
C PRO A 70 -3.62 3.23 -1.35
N ILE A 71 -4.86 3.22 -1.83
CA ILE A 71 -5.15 2.97 -3.25
C ILE A 71 -4.40 3.89 -4.23
N LYS A 72 -4.29 5.18 -3.91
CA LYS A 72 -3.54 6.16 -4.72
C LYS A 72 -2.03 5.87 -4.72
N TYR A 73 -1.46 5.41 -3.60
CA TYR A 73 -0.06 5.03 -3.55
C TYR A 73 0.19 3.74 -4.33
N ALA A 74 -0.70 2.75 -4.18
CA ALA A 74 -0.64 1.50 -4.93
C ALA A 74 -0.72 1.74 -6.44
N SER A 75 -1.67 2.58 -6.89
CA SER A 75 -1.84 2.90 -8.31
C SER A 75 -0.61 3.56 -8.92
N ASP A 76 -0.01 4.51 -8.21
CA ASP A 76 1.19 5.20 -8.67
C ASP A 76 2.38 4.23 -8.76
N ARG A 77 2.52 3.32 -7.79
CA ARG A 77 3.61 2.32 -7.79
C ARG A 77 3.43 1.20 -8.82
N LEU A 78 2.20 0.95 -9.25
CA LEU A 78 1.85 -0.03 -10.28
C LEU A 78 1.64 0.60 -11.66
N HIS A 79 1.89 1.91 -11.81
CA HIS A 79 1.70 2.66 -13.06
C HIS A 79 0.33 2.42 -13.72
N VAL A 80 -0.73 2.40 -12.90
CA VAL A 80 -2.11 2.14 -13.34
C VAL A 80 -3.03 3.25 -12.86
N SER A 81 -4.17 3.42 -13.51
CA SER A 81 -5.22 4.31 -13.00
C SER A 81 -5.74 3.82 -11.65
N GLU A 82 -5.89 4.74 -10.70
CA GLU A 82 -6.53 4.50 -9.39
C GLU A 82 -7.95 3.92 -9.55
N HIS A 83 -8.61 4.14 -10.70
CA HIS A 83 -9.93 3.61 -10.98
C HIS A 83 -10.02 2.09 -10.84
N ILE A 84 -8.92 1.36 -11.09
CA ILE A 84 -8.87 -0.09 -10.91
C ILE A 84 -9.14 -0.52 -9.46
N PHE A 85 -8.87 0.36 -8.50
CA PHE A 85 -9.10 0.17 -7.07
C PHE A 85 -10.33 0.88 -6.53
N SER A 86 -10.91 1.79 -7.30
CA SER A 86 -12.02 2.65 -6.84
C SER A 86 -13.38 2.20 -7.37
N PHE A 87 -13.45 1.64 -8.58
CA PHE A 87 -14.71 1.31 -9.24
C PHE A 87 -14.93 -0.21 -9.31
N ASP A 88 -16.03 -0.65 -8.69
CA ASP A 88 -16.48 -2.05 -8.68
C ASP A 88 -16.80 -2.64 -10.07
N ARG A 89 -17.09 -1.77 -11.04
CA ARG A 89 -17.30 -2.13 -12.46
C ARG A 89 -16.01 -2.57 -13.15
N MET A 90 -14.84 -2.24 -12.61
CA MET A 90 -13.57 -2.68 -13.18
C MET A 90 -13.42 -4.18 -12.97
N LYS A 91 -13.13 -4.93 -14.03
CA LYS A 91 -13.08 -6.40 -13.96
C LYS A 91 -12.06 -6.92 -12.95
N LEU A 92 -10.91 -6.25 -12.81
CA LEU A 92 -9.86 -6.63 -11.86
C LEU A 92 -10.16 -6.19 -10.41
N TYR A 93 -11.12 -5.29 -10.19
CA TYR A 93 -11.45 -4.78 -8.85
C TYR A 93 -11.75 -5.90 -7.86
N LYS A 94 -12.49 -6.92 -8.30
CA LYS A 94 -12.93 -8.05 -7.47
C LYS A 94 -11.80 -8.99 -7.08
N GLU A 95 -10.65 -8.90 -7.74
CA GLU A 95 -9.47 -9.70 -7.43
C GLU A 95 -8.62 -9.08 -6.31
N PHE A 96 -8.99 -7.88 -5.85
CA PHE A 96 -8.31 -7.21 -4.76
C PHE A 96 -9.11 -7.31 -3.47
N GLU A 97 -8.41 -7.57 -2.37
CA GLU A 97 -8.94 -7.37 -1.03
C GLU A 97 -8.76 -5.91 -0.61
N TYR A 98 -9.82 -5.30 -0.09
CA TYR A 98 -9.82 -3.94 0.39
C TYR A 98 -10.09 -3.85 1.89
N LYS A 99 -9.54 -2.81 2.50
CA LYS A 99 -9.81 -2.44 3.89
C LYS A 99 -9.99 -0.93 3.98
N PHE A 100 -10.90 -0.48 4.84
CA PHE A 100 -11.05 0.93 5.18
C PHE A 100 -10.56 1.18 6.59
N VAL A 101 -9.74 2.21 6.78
CA VAL A 101 -9.31 2.68 8.10
C VAL A 101 -9.52 4.19 8.12
N GLU A 102 -10.35 4.66 9.06
CA GLU A 102 -10.91 6.01 9.03
C GLU A 102 -11.57 6.27 7.67
N ASP A 103 -11.14 7.28 6.90
CA ASP A 103 -11.63 7.61 5.57
C ASP A 103 -10.69 7.17 4.44
N VAL A 104 -9.69 6.33 4.73
CA VAL A 104 -8.69 5.89 3.76
C VAL A 104 -8.99 4.47 3.31
N LYS A 105 -9.13 4.29 1.98
CA LYS A 105 -9.23 2.99 1.34
C LYS A 105 -7.83 2.40 1.09
N PHE A 106 -7.62 1.19 1.56
CA PHE A 106 -6.42 0.40 1.35
C PHE A 106 -6.71 -0.82 0.49
N VAL A 107 -5.71 -1.24 -0.27
CA VAL A 107 -5.71 -2.48 -1.08
C VAL A 107 -4.58 -3.40 -0.64
N ASN A 108 -4.87 -4.69 -0.51
CA ASN A 108 -3.92 -5.73 -0.09
C ASN A 108 -3.06 -6.20 -1.27
N ILE A 109 -2.01 -5.45 -1.59
CA ILE A 109 -1.10 -5.76 -2.69
C ILE A 109 -0.29 -7.02 -2.42
N LYS A 110 0.02 -7.32 -1.15
CA LYS A 110 0.74 -8.55 -0.80
C LYS A 110 -0.06 -9.78 -1.13
N LYS A 111 -1.33 -9.82 -0.73
CA LYS A 111 -2.21 -10.95 -1.04
C LYS A 111 -2.38 -11.11 -2.55
N PHE A 112 -2.62 -10.02 -3.27
CA PHE A 112 -2.70 -10.02 -4.73
C PHE A 112 -1.42 -10.60 -5.37
N PHE A 113 -0.23 -10.17 -4.95
CA PHE A 113 1.02 -10.70 -5.50
C PHE A 113 1.20 -12.18 -5.18
N LEU A 114 0.84 -12.62 -3.98
CA LEU A 114 0.94 -14.04 -3.60
C LEU A 114 -0.02 -14.92 -4.41
N GLU A 115 -1.27 -14.50 -4.57
CA GLU A 115 -2.30 -15.25 -5.31
C GLU A 115 -1.96 -15.44 -6.78
N PHE A 116 -1.34 -14.43 -7.41
CA PHE A 116 -0.91 -14.49 -8.81
C PHE A 116 0.56 -14.94 -8.97
N GLY A 117 1.24 -15.35 -7.90
CA GLY A 117 2.63 -15.80 -7.94
C GLY A 117 3.63 -14.73 -8.39
N ILE A 118 3.28 -13.45 -8.24
CA ILE A 118 4.07 -12.31 -8.70
C ILE A 118 5.32 -12.16 -7.81
N LYS A 119 6.47 -12.37 -8.43
CA LYS A 119 7.78 -12.07 -7.85
C LYS A 119 8.29 -10.77 -8.44
N VAL A 120 8.69 -9.88 -7.56
CA VAL A 120 9.29 -8.60 -7.87
C VAL A 120 10.63 -8.60 -7.13
N ASP A 121 11.62 -7.92 -7.69
CA ASP A 121 12.87 -7.71 -7.00
C ASP A 121 12.88 -6.33 -6.34
N LYS A 122 13.95 -6.08 -5.58
CA LYS A 122 14.17 -4.76 -5.02
C LYS A 122 14.40 -3.77 -6.16
N ASN A 123 13.71 -2.63 -6.13
CA ASN A 123 13.81 -1.53 -7.10
C ASN A 123 13.22 -1.79 -8.50
N SER A 124 12.60 -2.95 -8.75
CA SER A 124 11.92 -3.18 -10.03
C SER A 124 10.81 -2.15 -10.28
N ILE A 125 10.66 -1.78 -11.55
CA ILE A 125 9.50 -1.04 -12.03
C ILE A 125 8.40 -2.05 -12.31
N ILE A 126 7.19 -1.77 -11.85
CA ILE A 126 6.03 -2.64 -12.03
C ILE A 126 4.97 -1.88 -12.78
N GLN A 127 4.39 -2.47 -13.82
CA GLN A 127 3.26 -1.92 -14.55
C GLN A 127 2.11 -2.92 -14.58
N LEU A 128 0.95 -2.47 -14.11
CA LEU A 128 -0.31 -3.19 -14.20
C LEU A 128 -1.18 -2.53 -15.28
N GLY A 129 -1.71 -3.31 -16.20
CA GLY A 129 -2.50 -2.76 -17.31
C GLY A 129 -3.26 -3.82 -18.08
N LYS A 130 -3.98 -3.40 -19.12
CA LYS A 130 -4.49 -4.36 -20.10
C LYS A 130 -3.32 -4.90 -20.90
N ILE A 131 -3.33 -6.18 -21.24
CA ILE A 131 -2.22 -6.86 -21.94
C ILE A 131 -1.82 -6.12 -23.21
N LYS A 132 -2.80 -5.62 -23.98
CA LYS A 132 -2.56 -4.86 -25.21
C LYS A 132 -1.83 -3.51 -25.03
N ASP A 133 -1.84 -2.97 -23.82
CA ASP A 133 -1.28 -1.66 -23.47
C ASP A 133 0.05 -1.82 -22.70
N LEU A 134 0.49 -3.06 -22.45
CA LEU A 134 1.74 -3.36 -21.73
C LEU A 134 2.89 -3.50 -22.72
N GLU A 135 4.02 -2.89 -22.39
CA GLU A 135 5.26 -3.07 -23.12
C GLU A 135 6.03 -4.25 -22.50
N ILE A 136 6.16 -5.34 -23.25
CA ILE A 136 6.91 -6.51 -22.78
C ILE A 136 8.29 -6.46 -23.42
N THR A 137 9.31 -6.22 -22.61
CA THR A 137 10.71 -6.20 -23.06
C THR A 137 11.42 -7.52 -22.72
N PRO A 138 12.53 -7.87 -23.39
CA PRO A 138 13.27 -9.12 -23.12
C PRO A 138 13.75 -9.24 -21.66
N ASN A 139 13.97 -8.11 -20.98
CA ASN A 139 14.44 -8.06 -19.59
C ASN A 139 13.29 -7.90 -18.59
N SER A 140 12.07 -8.22 -19.00
CA SER A 140 10.89 -8.11 -18.16
C SER A 140 10.27 -9.48 -17.88
N THR A 141 9.65 -9.62 -16.71
CA THR A 141 8.83 -10.77 -16.37
C THR A 141 7.36 -10.39 -16.52
N PHE A 142 6.65 -11.09 -17.39
CA PHE A 142 5.21 -10.91 -17.60
C PHE A 142 4.41 -11.92 -16.77
N TYR A 143 3.39 -11.41 -16.10
CA TYR A 143 2.41 -12.18 -15.34
C TYR A 143 1.04 -12.00 -15.99
N ASN A 144 0.48 -13.11 -16.50
CA ASN A 144 -0.86 -13.11 -17.05
C ASN A 144 -1.89 -13.09 -15.91
N LEU A 145 -2.79 -12.10 -15.92
CA LEU A 145 -3.87 -11.98 -14.93
C LEU A 145 -5.21 -12.33 -15.59
N LYS A 146 -6.31 -12.13 -14.87
CA LYS A 146 -7.66 -12.34 -15.41
C LYS A 146 -8.10 -11.17 -16.29
N ASN A 147 -9.11 -11.41 -17.14
CA ASN A 147 -9.88 -10.37 -17.82
C ASN A 147 -9.05 -9.45 -18.74
N ASP A 148 -8.09 -10.01 -19.47
CA ASP A 148 -7.16 -9.30 -20.36
C ASP A 148 -6.25 -8.30 -19.65
N TYR A 149 -6.05 -8.46 -18.34
CA TYR A 149 -5.04 -7.73 -17.58
C TYR A 149 -3.75 -8.53 -17.50
N GLY A 150 -2.65 -7.81 -17.40
CA GLY A 150 -1.33 -8.36 -17.14
C GLY A 150 -0.56 -7.45 -16.21
N LEU A 151 0.49 -8.00 -15.62
CA LEU A 151 1.46 -7.23 -14.85
C LEU A 151 2.85 -7.53 -15.38
N VAL A 152 3.61 -6.47 -15.66
CA VAL A 152 4.99 -6.57 -16.11
C VAL A 152 5.89 -6.08 -14.97
N VAL A 153 6.90 -6.87 -14.66
CA VAL A 153 8.01 -6.49 -13.78
C VAL A 153 9.22 -6.27 -14.65
N TYR A 154 9.67 -5.03 -14.76
CA TYR A 154 10.88 -4.69 -15.49
C TYR A 154 12.09 -4.93 -14.60
N GLY A 155 13.04 -5.72 -15.09
CA GLY A 155 14.34 -5.93 -14.44
C GLY A 155 15.06 -4.61 -14.21
N SER A 156 15.81 -4.54 -13.12
CA SER A 156 16.70 -3.41 -12.79
C SER A 156 18.04 -3.56 -13.47
#